data_AF-A0A1H3VLX8-F1
#
_entry.id   AF-A0A1H3VLX8-F1
#
_cell.length_a   1.000
_cell.length_b   1.000
_cell.length_c   1.000
_cell.angle_alpha   90.00
_cell.angle_beta   90.00
_cell.angle_gamma   90.00
#
_symmetry.space_group_name_H-M   'P 1'
#
loop_
_entity.id
_entity.type
_entity.pdbx_description
1 polymer ?
#
loop_
_entity_poly.entity_id
_entity_poly.type
_entity_poly.pdbx_seq_one_letter_code
_entity_poly.pdbx_strand_id
1 'polypeptide(L)'
;MSKIQNDCLYWPGGRKKAMTLSYDDGITQDIRLIKLFDTYRVKGTFNLNPRLFGAAGKVSLHGKTINHIKNKPEEIPEIYKNYEIAGHGEWHTSMSTMDTARCANEILNCRRDLEGLLGRTITGFAYAFGVTSPKVREALKTSGVRYARTITSTGKFDIPHDFLMWDPTCHHDDEKLFDYADQFLSDKPYLNFETPVKLFYVWGHAYEFDINENWDWMEKFLQKVSGHEDVWYATNGEIERYVRAYRELVFTVDGKYVYNPSAIDVTLGGMFSDSITVAKAGETVRMAPPTDM
;
A
#
# COMPACT_ATOMS: atom_id res chain seq x y z
N MET A 1 -9.35 -9.27 -37.04
CA MET A 1 -9.89 -9.52 -35.70
C MET A 1 -8.70 -9.79 -34.79
N SER A 2 -8.49 -8.93 -33.80
CA SER A 2 -7.47 -9.11 -32.79
C SER A 2 -8.06 -9.85 -31.59
N LYS A 3 -7.30 -10.76 -30.98
CA LYS A 3 -7.71 -11.50 -29.79
C LYS A 3 -6.85 -11.10 -28.60
N ILE A 4 -7.43 -11.13 -27.40
CA ILE A 4 -6.72 -10.89 -26.15
C ILE A 4 -6.85 -12.11 -25.23
N GLN A 5 -5.79 -12.42 -24.51
CA GLN A 5 -5.77 -13.49 -23.51
C GLN A 5 -6.53 -13.04 -22.25
N ASN A 6 -7.18 -13.98 -21.57
CA ASN A 6 -7.89 -13.72 -20.31
C ASN A 6 -6.96 -13.94 -19.10
N ASP A 7 -5.82 -13.25 -19.10
CA ASP A 7 -4.72 -13.39 -18.14
C ASP A 7 -4.45 -12.11 -17.34
N CYS A 8 -5.35 -11.13 -17.38
CA CYS A 8 -5.20 -9.90 -16.59
C CYS A 8 -5.37 -10.19 -15.10
N LEU A 9 -4.64 -9.46 -14.25
CA LEU A 9 -4.83 -9.50 -12.80
C LEU A 9 -6.25 -9.08 -12.44
N TYR A 10 -6.90 -9.88 -11.58
CA TYR A 10 -8.08 -9.50 -10.81
C TYR A 10 -7.75 -9.62 -9.32
N TRP A 11 -8.33 -8.78 -8.46
CA TRP A 11 -8.13 -8.88 -7.02
C TRP A 11 -8.79 -10.16 -6.46
N PRO A 12 -8.41 -10.62 -5.25
CA PRO A 12 -8.96 -11.82 -4.66
C PRO A 12 -10.48 -11.89 -4.73
N GLY A 13 -11.01 -13.04 -5.16
CA GLY A 13 -12.44 -13.25 -5.33
C GLY A 13 -13.03 -12.63 -6.60
N GLY A 14 -12.21 -12.24 -7.59
CA GLY A 14 -12.67 -11.66 -8.84
C GLY A 14 -13.03 -10.17 -8.73
N ARG A 15 -12.55 -9.50 -7.70
CA ARG A 15 -12.82 -8.07 -7.47
C ARG A 15 -12.05 -7.20 -8.45
N LYS A 16 -12.65 -6.08 -8.85
CA LYS A 16 -12.02 -5.09 -9.75
C LYS A 16 -11.45 -3.88 -9.01
N LYS A 17 -11.70 -3.74 -7.71
CA LYS A 17 -11.28 -2.60 -6.90
C LYS A 17 -10.51 -3.09 -5.68
N ALA A 18 -9.39 -2.46 -5.38
CA ALA A 18 -8.67 -2.62 -4.12
C ALA A 18 -8.31 -1.26 -3.56
N MET A 19 -8.30 -1.15 -2.23
CA MET A 19 -8.00 0.08 -1.52
C MET A 19 -7.00 -0.18 -0.41
N THR A 20 -6.04 0.74 -0.27
CA THR A 20 -5.08 0.72 0.83
C THR A 20 -4.78 2.12 1.35
N LEU A 21 -4.42 2.17 2.63
CA LEU A 21 -4.16 3.39 3.40
C LEU A 21 -2.76 3.32 4.00
N SER A 22 -2.02 4.43 3.99
CA SER A 22 -0.65 4.49 4.53
C SER A 22 -0.44 5.74 5.37
N TYR A 23 -0.07 5.54 6.64
CA TYR A 23 0.12 6.62 7.60
C TYR A 23 1.50 6.55 8.23
N ASP A 24 2.07 7.69 8.52
CA ASP A 24 3.48 7.79 8.91
C ASP A 24 3.66 8.16 10.38
N ASP A 25 4.92 8.15 10.79
CA ASP A 25 5.46 8.66 12.04
C ASP A 25 5.21 7.85 13.31
N GLY A 26 4.14 7.10 13.45
CA GLY A 26 3.91 6.33 14.69
C GLY A 26 3.59 7.21 15.89
N ILE A 27 2.67 8.15 15.70
CA ILE A 27 2.34 9.22 16.65
C ILE A 27 1.06 8.92 17.42
N THR A 28 0.85 9.61 18.54
CA THR A 28 -0.30 9.36 19.43
C THR A 28 -1.66 9.54 18.76
N GLN A 29 -1.76 10.38 17.73
CA GLN A 29 -2.97 10.59 16.94
C GLN A 29 -3.39 9.33 16.16
N ASP A 30 -2.45 8.43 15.86
CA ASP A 30 -2.74 7.16 15.18
C ASP A 30 -3.76 6.33 15.97
N ILE A 31 -3.79 6.44 17.30
CA ILE A 31 -4.76 5.73 18.15
C ILE A 31 -6.20 6.12 17.80
N ARG A 32 -6.45 7.40 17.49
CA ARG A 32 -7.78 7.86 17.06
C ARG A 32 -8.08 7.41 15.64
N LEU A 33 -7.10 7.48 14.75
CA LEU A 33 -7.25 7.05 13.37
C LEU A 33 -7.54 5.55 13.26
N ILE A 34 -6.85 4.73 14.05
CA ILE A 34 -7.06 3.28 14.16
C ILE A 34 -8.49 2.97 14.59
N LYS A 35 -9.04 3.67 15.58
CA LYS A 35 -10.44 3.48 15.98
C LYS A 35 -11.42 3.76 14.84
N LEU A 36 -11.14 4.77 14.00
CA LEU A 36 -11.93 5.01 12.80
C LEU A 36 -11.78 3.85 11.80
N PHE A 37 -10.55 3.38 11.56
CA PHE A 37 -10.30 2.27 10.65
C PHE A 37 -10.99 0.98 11.09
N ASP A 38 -10.96 0.67 12.39
CA ASP A 38 -11.68 -0.46 12.99
C ASP A 38 -13.20 -0.33 12.79
N THR A 39 -13.75 0.87 13.02
CA THR A 39 -15.18 1.17 12.88
C THR A 39 -15.66 0.93 11.44
N TYR A 40 -14.91 1.42 10.46
CA TYR A 40 -15.23 1.29 9.03
C TYR A 40 -14.67 0.02 8.38
N ARG A 41 -14.01 -0.84 9.17
CA ARG A 41 -13.42 -2.13 8.73
C ARG A 41 -12.49 -2.01 7.52
N VAL A 42 -11.74 -0.92 7.44
CA VAL A 42 -10.72 -0.72 6.41
C VAL A 42 -9.36 -1.21 6.91
N LYS A 43 -8.43 -1.43 5.97
CA LYS A 43 -7.05 -1.83 6.26
C LYS A 43 -6.10 -0.68 5.98
N GLY A 44 -4.94 -0.72 6.64
CA GLY A 44 -3.90 0.28 6.48
C GLY A 44 -2.54 -0.18 6.96
N THR A 45 -1.54 0.60 6.58
CA THR A 45 -0.12 0.38 6.86
C THR A 45 0.42 1.59 7.61
N PHE A 46 1.05 1.36 8.76
CA PHE A 46 1.68 2.43 9.55
C PHE A 46 3.20 2.35 9.44
N ASN A 47 3.82 3.46 9.04
CA ASN A 47 5.25 3.54 8.74
C ASN A 47 5.97 4.17 9.94
N LEU A 48 6.75 3.38 10.68
CA LEU A 48 7.26 3.76 12.00
C LEU A 48 8.75 4.09 12.02
N ASN A 49 9.16 4.91 12.99
CA ASN A 49 10.55 5.29 13.26
C ASN A 49 10.99 4.78 14.64
N PRO A 50 11.63 3.60 14.74
CA PRO A 50 11.84 2.96 16.04
C PRO A 50 12.73 3.75 17.01
N ARG A 51 13.69 4.57 16.53
CA ARG A 51 14.51 5.39 17.43
C ARG A 51 13.84 6.67 17.92
N LEU A 52 12.68 7.01 17.36
CA LEU A 52 11.91 8.17 17.79
C LEU A 52 10.83 7.79 18.81
N PHE A 53 10.60 6.51 19.09
CA PHE A 53 9.58 6.09 20.05
C PHE A 53 9.75 6.74 21.43
N GLY A 54 8.64 7.19 22.02
CA GLY A 54 8.60 7.90 23.29
C GLY A 54 9.08 9.36 23.24
N ALA A 55 9.55 9.86 22.09
CA ALA A 55 9.94 11.26 21.96
C ALA A 55 8.71 12.18 22.02
N ALA A 56 8.80 13.22 22.84
CA ALA A 56 7.85 14.31 22.86
C ALA A 56 8.29 15.42 21.91
N GLY A 57 7.40 15.84 21.02
CA GLY A 57 7.65 16.88 20.04
C GLY A 57 6.42 17.72 19.75
N LYS A 58 6.62 18.73 18.91
CA LYS A 58 5.56 19.57 18.35
C LYS A 58 5.85 19.80 16.88
N VAL A 59 4.80 19.89 16.07
CA VAL A 59 4.88 20.29 14.67
C VAL A 59 4.14 21.61 14.49
N SER A 60 4.70 22.50 13.68
CA SER A 60 4.08 23.79 13.34
C SER A 60 3.93 23.92 11.83
N LEU A 61 2.69 23.99 11.36
CA LEU A 61 2.32 24.20 9.95
C LEU A 61 1.19 25.23 9.90
N HIS A 62 1.15 26.04 8.85
CA HIS A 62 0.09 27.04 8.63
C HIS A 62 -0.18 27.97 9.84
N GLY A 63 0.86 28.28 10.62
CA GLY A 63 0.74 29.13 11.81
C GLY A 63 0.10 28.49 13.04
N LYS A 64 -0.25 27.20 12.99
CA LYS A 64 -0.74 26.41 14.13
C LYS A 64 0.36 25.48 14.63
N THR A 65 0.38 25.23 15.94
CA THR A 65 1.30 24.27 16.58
C THR A 65 0.51 23.23 17.34
N ILE A 66 0.77 21.96 17.06
CA ILE A 66 0.15 20.82 17.74
C ILE A 66 1.22 19.87 18.28
N ASN A 67 0.79 18.93 19.13
CA ASN A 67 1.66 17.88 19.63
C ASN A 67 2.00 16.87 18.53
N HIS A 68 3.28 16.51 18.44
CA HIS A 68 3.79 15.43 17.61
C HIS A 68 4.56 14.50 18.53
N ILE A 69 3.83 13.62 19.22
CA ILE A 69 4.37 12.75 20.25
C ILE A 69 4.40 11.33 19.69
N LYS A 70 5.56 10.69 19.75
CA LYS A 70 5.76 9.33 19.28
C LYS A 70 5.30 8.36 20.36
N ASN A 71 4.57 7.31 19.96
CA ASN A 71 4.13 6.26 20.89
C ASN A 71 5.34 5.57 21.55
N LYS A 72 5.18 5.04 22.77
CA LYS A 72 6.29 4.38 23.46
C LYS A 72 6.54 2.98 22.87
N PRO A 73 7.77 2.46 22.89
CA PRO A 73 8.09 1.15 22.33
C PRO A 73 7.17 0.03 22.85
N GLU A 74 6.92 -0.01 24.15
CA GLU A 74 6.10 -1.03 24.82
C GLU A 74 4.61 -0.99 24.42
N GLU A 75 4.13 0.12 23.85
CA GLU A 75 2.74 0.30 23.44
C GLU A 75 2.51 -0.10 21.98
N ILE A 76 3.56 -0.08 21.14
CA ILE A 76 3.48 -0.33 19.69
C ILE A 76 2.81 -1.67 19.36
N PRO A 77 3.15 -2.82 19.98
CA PRO A 77 2.54 -4.09 19.63
C PRO A 77 1.02 -4.10 19.82
N GLU A 78 0.52 -3.43 20.86
CA GLU A 78 -0.92 -3.38 21.16
C GLU A 78 -1.64 -2.36 20.30
N ILE A 79 -1.08 -1.15 20.12
CA ILE A 79 -1.69 -0.09 19.30
C ILE A 79 -1.94 -0.58 17.87
N TYR A 80 -0.94 -1.24 17.26
CA TYR A 80 -0.98 -1.60 15.84
C TYR A 80 -1.24 -3.08 15.58
N LYS A 81 -1.74 -3.85 16.56
CA LYS A 81 -1.90 -5.32 16.48
C LYS A 81 -2.65 -5.82 15.25
N ASN A 82 -3.63 -5.05 14.77
CA ASN A 82 -4.49 -5.40 13.63
C ASN A 82 -4.05 -4.78 12.29
N TYR A 83 -2.95 -4.04 12.28
CA TYR A 83 -2.47 -3.28 11.13
C TYR A 83 -1.07 -3.71 10.71
N GLU A 84 -0.74 -3.45 9.45
CA GLU A 84 0.62 -3.63 8.97
C GLU A 84 1.51 -2.53 9.53
N ILE A 85 2.73 -2.92 9.93
CA ILE A 85 3.80 -1.99 10.22
C ILE A 85 4.83 -2.07 9.10
N ALA A 86 5.29 -0.91 8.65
CA ALA A 86 6.37 -0.72 7.69
C ALA A 86 7.44 0.20 8.28
N GLY A 87 8.64 0.22 7.70
CA GLY A 87 9.71 1.11 8.12
C GLY A 87 9.55 2.52 7.56
N HIS A 88 9.91 3.54 8.34
CA HIS A 88 10.00 4.93 7.87
C HIS A 88 11.40 5.53 8.07
N GLY A 89 12.41 4.66 8.13
CA GLY A 89 13.74 4.99 8.59
C GLY A 89 13.83 4.96 10.11
N GLU A 90 15.04 4.83 10.62
CA GLU A 90 15.33 4.78 12.04
C GLU A 90 15.06 6.16 12.70
N TRP A 91 15.53 7.23 12.05
CA TRP A 91 15.56 8.61 12.55
C TRP A 91 14.72 9.60 11.73
N HIS A 92 13.90 9.11 10.79
CA HIS A 92 13.17 9.97 9.84
C HIS A 92 14.11 10.93 9.07
N THR A 93 15.20 10.39 8.54
CA THR A 93 16.24 11.16 7.82
C THR A 93 16.10 11.05 6.31
N SER A 94 16.46 12.11 5.58
CA SER A 94 16.60 12.02 4.12
C SER A 94 17.85 11.23 3.76
N MET A 95 17.67 10.02 3.21
CA MET A 95 18.78 9.18 2.76
C MET A 95 19.36 9.61 1.39
N SER A 96 18.77 10.61 0.74
CA SER A 96 19.08 10.99 -0.64
C SER A 96 20.55 11.41 -0.87
N THR A 97 21.16 12.04 0.14
CA THR A 97 22.57 12.48 0.10
C THR A 97 23.52 11.51 0.80
N MET A 98 23.02 10.42 1.37
CA MET A 98 23.83 9.43 2.08
C MET A 98 24.58 8.50 1.10
N ASP A 99 25.69 7.94 1.58
CA ASP A 99 26.33 6.80 0.92
C ASP A 99 25.55 5.50 1.20
N THR A 100 25.80 4.48 0.38
CA THR A 100 25.05 3.22 0.40
C THR A 100 25.14 2.51 1.75
N ALA A 101 26.28 2.55 2.43
CA ALA A 101 26.46 1.86 3.70
C ALA A 101 25.61 2.52 4.80
N ARG A 102 25.55 3.85 4.82
CA ARG A 102 24.66 4.59 5.72
C ARG A 102 23.19 4.36 5.42
N CYS A 103 22.79 4.34 4.14
CA CYS A 103 21.42 3.97 3.76
C CYS A 103 21.07 2.56 4.27
N ALA A 104 21.93 1.57 4.02
CA ALA A 104 21.69 0.20 4.45
C ALA A 104 21.61 0.09 5.98
N ASN A 105 22.47 0.79 6.72
CA ASN A 105 22.42 0.83 8.18
C ASN A 105 21.09 1.40 8.70
N GLU A 106 20.64 2.54 8.16
CA GLU A 106 19.35 3.18 8.52
C GLU A 106 18.18 2.21 8.29
N ILE A 107 18.17 1.52 7.14
CA ILE A 107 17.10 0.59 6.75
C ILE A 107 17.14 -0.67 7.63
N LEU A 108 18.31 -1.30 7.77
CA LEU A 108 18.45 -2.58 8.49
C LEU A 108 18.25 -2.41 10.00
N ASN A 109 18.70 -1.30 10.61
CA ASN A 109 18.41 -1.03 12.02
C ASN A 109 16.91 -0.77 12.23
N CYS A 110 16.28 0.02 11.34
CA CYS A 110 14.83 0.23 11.39
C CYS A 110 14.08 -1.10 11.33
N ARG A 111 14.44 -1.99 10.40
CA ARG A 111 13.84 -3.33 10.30
C ARG A 111 14.10 -4.15 11.54
N ARG A 112 15.37 -4.32 11.95
CA ARG A 112 15.75 -5.14 13.11
C ARG A 112 15.00 -4.74 14.37
N ASP A 113 14.91 -3.44 14.65
CA ASP A 113 14.31 -2.94 15.87
C ASP A 113 12.78 -3.12 15.86
N LEU A 114 12.12 -2.91 14.71
CA LEU A 114 10.68 -3.18 14.55
C LEU A 114 10.37 -4.69 14.57
N GLU A 115 11.18 -5.51 13.90
CA GLU A 115 11.03 -6.97 13.86
C GLU A 115 11.25 -7.59 15.25
N GLY A 116 12.24 -7.10 16.00
CA GLY A 116 12.50 -7.52 17.38
C GLY A 116 11.36 -7.15 18.34
N LEU A 117 10.70 -6.01 18.10
CA LEU A 117 9.57 -5.57 18.91
C LEU A 117 8.27 -6.33 18.60
N LEU A 118 8.04 -6.66 17.32
CA LEU A 118 6.76 -7.20 16.84
C LEU A 118 6.77 -8.71 16.60
N GLY A 119 7.94 -9.34 16.54
CA GLY A 119 8.07 -10.77 16.26
C GLY A 119 7.62 -11.19 14.84
N ARG A 120 7.60 -10.26 13.89
CA ARG A 120 7.17 -10.48 12.50
C ARG A 120 8.07 -9.73 11.52
N THR A 121 8.16 -10.22 10.29
CA THR A 121 9.00 -9.63 9.23
C THR A 121 8.49 -8.26 8.79
N ILE A 122 9.39 -7.29 8.61
CA ILE A 122 9.07 -5.97 8.07
C ILE A 122 9.66 -5.86 6.66
N THR A 123 8.81 -5.80 5.65
CA THR A 123 9.22 -5.72 4.23
C THR A 123 8.74 -4.45 3.54
N GLY A 124 7.95 -3.62 4.23
CA GLY A 124 7.47 -2.34 3.73
C GLY A 124 8.33 -1.16 4.13
N PHE A 125 8.29 -0.10 3.34
CA PHE A 125 8.94 1.16 3.66
C PHE A 125 8.13 2.38 3.18
N ALA A 126 8.34 3.53 3.79
CA ALA A 126 7.96 4.83 3.23
C ALA A 126 9.17 5.75 3.25
N TYR A 127 9.48 6.42 2.14
CA TYR A 127 10.60 7.35 2.08
C TYR A 127 10.29 8.58 2.93
N ALA A 128 11.13 8.87 3.93
CA ALA A 128 11.05 10.13 4.67
C ALA A 128 11.12 11.31 3.69
N PHE A 129 10.17 12.25 3.83
CA PHE A 129 9.99 13.39 2.93
C PHE A 129 9.75 13.02 1.44
N GLY A 130 9.44 11.74 1.15
CA GLY A 130 9.27 11.24 -0.21
C GLY A 130 10.52 11.25 -1.08
N VAL A 131 11.70 11.58 -0.52
CA VAL A 131 12.92 11.75 -1.30
C VAL A 131 13.63 10.40 -1.46
N THR A 132 13.89 10.02 -2.70
CA THR A 132 14.60 8.79 -3.05
C THR A 132 15.62 9.03 -4.17
N SER A 133 16.52 8.07 -4.37
CA SER A 133 17.47 8.04 -5.48
C SER A 133 17.71 6.58 -5.91
N PRO A 134 18.28 6.31 -7.10
CA PRO A 134 18.64 4.94 -7.51
C PRO A 134 19.49 4.21 -6.45
N LYS A 135 20.38 4.92 -5.77
CA LYS A 135 21.22 4.37 -4.70
C LYS A 135 20.39 3.92 -3.49
N VAL A 136 19.44 4.76 -3.05
CA VAL A 136 18.56 4.44 -1.91
C VAL A 136 17.66 3.25 -2.25
N ARG A 137 17.12 3.20 -3.47
CA ARG A 137 16.31 2.07 -3.95
C ARG A 137 17.09 0.76 -3.94
N GLU A 138 18.34 0.78 -4.41
CA GLU A 138 19.20 -0.41 -4.38
C GLU A 138 19.52 -0.83 -2.94
N ALA A 139 19.77 0.13 -2.04
CA ALA A 139 19.95 -0.15 -0.62
C ALA A 139 18.70 -0.81 0.00
N LEU A 140 17.49 -0.33 -0.30
CA LEU A 140 16.23 -0.95 0.16
C LEU A 140 16.08 -2.38 -0.37
N LYS A 141 16.28 -2.56 -1.69
CA LYS A 141 16.17 -3.85 -2.35
C LYS A 141 17.11 -4.89 -1.74
N THR A 142 18.40 -4.55 -1.63
CA THR A 142 19.42 -5.42 -1.04
C THR A 142 19.19 -5.64 0.45
N SER A 143 18.54 -4.70 1.13
CA SER A 143 18.10 -4.83 2.52
C SER A 143 16.76 -5.55 2.66
N GLY A 144 16.26 -6.27 1.65
CA GLY A 144 15.07 -7.12 1.75
C GLY A 144 13.72 -6.38 1.82
N VAL A 145 13.69 -5.07 1.55
CA VAL A 145 12.45 -4.31 1.38
C VAL A 145 11.82 -4.67 0.03
N ARG A 146 10.49 -4.85 0.03
CA ARG A 146 9.71 -5.28 -1.13
C ARG A 146 8.90 -4.16 -1.77
N TYR A 147 8.45 -3.20 -0.95
CA TYR A 147 7.78 -2.00 -1.43
C TYR A 147 8.21 -0.77 -0.66
N ALA A 148 8.15 0.40 -1.31
CA ALA A 148 8.45 1.68 -0.70
C ALA A 148 7.59 2.81 -1.29
N ARG A 149 6.82 3.50 -0.43
CA ARG A 149 5.94 4.61 -0.83
C ARG A 149 6.69 5.93 -0.96
N THR A 150 6.45 6.66 -2.05
CA THR A 150 6.87 8.07 -2.24
C THR A 150 5.82 9.05 -1.67
N ILE A 151 5.82 10.31 -2.10
CA ILE A 151 4.75 11.29 -1.80
C ILE A 151 4.10 11.88 -3.06
N THR A 152 4.47 11.39 -4.24
CA THR A 152 3.99 11.94 -5.51
C THR A 152 2.56 11.45 -5.77
N SER A 153 1.58 12.34 -5.75
CA SER A 153 0.20 11.99 -6.11
C SER A 153 0.09 11.74 -7.62
N THR A 154 -0.36 10.55 -8.01
CA THR A 154 -0.58 10.21 -9.42
C THR A 154 -1.94 10.67 -9.94
N GLY A 155 -2.94 10.78 -9.07
CA GLY A 155 -4.35 10.95 -9.43
C GLY A 155 -4.93 9.77 -10.22
N LYS A 156 -4.26 8.60 -10.17
CA LYS A 156 -4.60 7.39 -10.92
C LYS A 156 -4.77 6.18 -9.99
N PHE A 157 -5.29 5.09 -10.55
CA PHE A 157 -5.52 3.82 -9.85
C PHE A 157 -4.62 2.68 -10.36
N ASP A 158 -3.49 3.03 -10.97
CA ASP A 158 -2.59 2.07 -11.59
C ASP A 158 -1.83 1.25 -10.54
N ILE A 159 -1.49 0.02 -10.87
CA ILE A 159 -0.59 -0.82 -10.08
C ILE A 159 0.85 -0.42 -10.45
N PRO A 160 1.74 -0.12 -9.48
CA PRO A 160 3.10 0.30 -9.81
C PRO A 160 3.89 -0.83 -10.48
N HIS A 161 4.65 -0.53 -11.53
CA HIS A 161 5.59 -1.50 -12.09
C HIS A 161 6.69 -1.88 -11.11
N ASP A 162 7.27 -0.88 -10.44
CA ASP A 162 8.29 -1.03 -9.41
C ASP A 162 7.71 -0.66 -8.05
N PHE A 163 7.49 -1.66 -7.19
CA PHE A 163 6.96 -1.42 -5.84
C PHE A 163 7.93 -0.65 -4.94
N LEU A 164 9.23 -0.57 -5.26
CA LEU A 164 10.19 0.31 -4.56
C LEU A 164 10.06 1.78 -4.98
N MET A 165 9.19 2.08 -5.94
CA MET A 165 8.81 3.43 -6.36
C MET A 165 7.29 3.48 -6.48
N TRP A 166 6.61 3.31 -5.35
CA TRP A 166 5.17 3.28 -5.30
C TRP A 166 4.59 4.66 -4.99
N ASP A 167 4.13 5.33 -6.05
CA ASP A 167 3.45 6.61 -5.97
C ASP A 167 1.96 6.39 -5.57
N PRO A 168 1.45 7.08 -4.53
CA PRO A 168 0.04 6.98 -4.13
C PRO A 168 -0.90 7.65 -5.14
N THR A 169 -2.20 7.35 -5.04
CA THR A 169 -3.23 8.08 -5.80
C THR A 169 -3.26 9.53 -5.35
N CYS A 170 -3.38 9.79 -4.04
CA CYS A 170 -3.42 11.13 -3.48
C CYS A 170 -3.05 11.17 -1.98
N HIS A 171 -2.86 12.38 -1.46
CA HIS A 171 -2.84 12.66 -0.02
C HIS A 171 -4.28 12.67 0.54
N HIS A 172 -4.48 12.45 1.84
CA HIS A 172 -5.82 12.53 2.46
C HIS A 172 -6.40 13.96 2.48
N ASP A 173 -5.56 14.97 2.29
CA ASP A 173 -5.94 16.39 2.30
C ASP A 173 -6.00 16.96 0.87
N ASP A 174 -5.91 16.07 -0.14
CA ASP A 174 -6.04 16.45 -1.54
C ASP A 174 -7.47 16.96 -1.82
N GLU A 175 -7.58 18.11 -2.47
CA GLU A 175 -8.87 18.74 -2.80
C GLU A 175 -9.76 17.83 -3.65
N LYS A 176 -9.17 16.89 -4.41
CA LYS A 176 -9.87 15.93 -5.28
C LYS A 176 -10.12 14.57 -4.63
N LEU A 177 -9.85 14.41 -3.33
CA LEU A 177 -10.01 13.12 -2.63
C LEU A 177 -11.38 12.46 -2.91
N PHE A 178 -12.46 13.25 -2.81
CA PHE A 178 -13.81 12.74 -3.02
C PHE A 178 -14.12 12.45 -4.49
N ASP A 179 -13.57 13.23 -5.42
CA ASP A 179 -13.68 12.95 -6.86
C ASP A 179 -12.95 11.64 -7.21
N TYR A 180 -11.80 11.38 -6.61
CA TYR A 180 -11.10 10.11 -6.74
C TYR A 180 -11.90 8.96 -6.14
N ALA A 181 -12.52 9.14 -4.97
CA ALA A 181 -13.40 8.13 -4.38
C ALA A 181 -14.60 7.81 -5.30
N ASP A 182 -15.23 8.81 -5.89
CA ASP A 182 -16.33 8.61 -6.85
C ASP A 182 -15.88 7.86 -8.11
N GLN A 183 -14.73 8.23 -8.66
CA GLN A 183 -14.15 7.54 -9.82
C GLN A 183 -13.74 6.09 -9.50
N PHE A 184 -13.19 5.86 -8.31
CA PHE A 184 -12.80 4.54 -7.83
C PHE A 184 -14.02 3.62 -7.70
N LEU A 185 -15.07 4.08 -7.01
CA LEU A 185 -16.28 3.31 -6.76
C LEU A 185 -17.13 3.12 -8.02
N SER A 186 -16.99 3.98 -9.03
CA SER A 186 -17.70 3.83 -10.30
C SER A 186 -17.38 2.51 -11.01
N ASP A 187 -18.40 1.90 -11.61
CA ASP A 187 -18.26 0.70 -12.46
C ASP A 187 -17.84 1.01 -13.90
N LYS A 188 -17.58 2.29 -14.20
CA LYS A 188 -16.99 2.68 -15.49
C LYS A 188 -15.66 1.95 -15.69
N PRO A 189 -15.42 1.40 -16.90
CA PRO A 189 -14.14 0.76 -17.22
C PRO A 189 -12.97 1.69 -16.90
N TYR A 190 -11.99 1.17 -16.15
CA TYR A 190 -10.73 1.86 -15.96
C TYR A 190 -9.86 1.58 -17.18
N LEU A 191 -9.70 2.59 -18.03
CA LEU A 191 -8.89 2.46 -19.24
C LEU A 191 -7.40 2.56 -18.90
N ASN A 192 -6.85 1.49 -18.35
CA ASN A 192 -5.44 1.20 -18.46
C ASN A 192 -5.29 -0.05 -19.35
N PHE A 193 -4.30 -0.07 -20.25
CA PHE A 193 -4.13 -1.16 -21.21
C PHE A 193 -3.47 -2.42 -20.62
N GLU A 194 -3.34 -2.51 -19.29
CA GLU A 194 -2.63 -3.60 -18.60
C GLU A 194 -3.56 -4.50 -17.78
N THR A 195 -4.55 -3.92 -17.12
CA THR A 195 -5.51 -4.63 -16.27
C THR A 195 -6.78 -3.79 -16.05
N PRO A 196 -7.98 -4.40 -16.02
CA PRO A 196 -9.21 -3.67 -15.77
C PRO A 196 -9.39 -3.22 -14.30
N VAL A 197 -8.46 -3.53 -13.40
CA VAL A 197 -8.61 -3.25 -11.96
C VAL A 197 -8.14 -1.86 -11.57
N LYS A 198 -8.68 -1.38 -10.45
CA LYS A 198 -8.31 -0.12 -9.78
C LYS A 198 -7.65 -0.42 -8.45
N LEU A 199 -6.56 0.31 -8.15
CA LEU A 199 -5.91 0.38 -6.84
C LEU A 199 -5.98 1.80 -6.30
N PHE A 200 -6.81 2.05 -5.29
CA PHE A 200 -6.88 3.36 -4.64
C PHE A 200 -5.94 3.41 -3.45
N TYR A 201 -4.90 4.24 -3.55
CA TYR A 201 -3.88 4.37 -2.53
C TYR A 201 -3.84 5.78 -1.94
N VAL A 202 -4.27 5.93 -0.68
CA VAL A 202 -4.27 7.22 0.03
C VAL A 202 -3.26 7.21 1.18
N TRP A 203 -2.57 8.33 1.37
CA TRP A 203 -1.60 8.47 2.45
C TRP A 203 -1.73 9.80 3.21
N GLY A 204 -1.10 9.90 4.38
CA GLY A 204 -0.84 11.15 5.08
C GLY A 204 -0.40 10.95 6.53
N HIS A 205 -0.54 11.97 7.37
CA HIS A 205 -0.16 11.92 8.78
C HIS A 205 -1.36 12.17 9.70
N ALA A 206 -1.53 11.35 10.74
CA ALA A 206 -2.69 11.52 11.64
C ALA A 206 -2.69 12.86 12.40
N TYR A 207 -1.53 13.51 12.58
CA TYR A 207 -1.44 14.84 13.20
C TYR A 207 -2.08 15.93 12.32
N GLU A 208 -2.17 15.73 11.00
CA GLU A 208 -2.73 16.73 10.09
C GLU A 208 -4.22 16.96 10.37
N PHE A 209 -4.91 15.95 10.90
CA PHE A 209 -6.31 16.11 11.30
C PHE A 209 -6.50 17.02 12.51
N ASP A 210 -5.53 17.07 13.43
CA ASP A 210 -5.53 18.03 14.54
C ASP A 210 -5.21 19.44 14.04
N ILE A 211 -4.24 19.58 13.12
CA ILE A 211 -3.79 20.90 12.65
C ILE A 211 -4.83 21.57 11.75
N ASN A 212 -5.45 20.78 10.87
CA ASN A 212 -6.50 21.25 9.96
C ASN A 212 -7.89 21.25 10.62
N GLU A 213 -8.02 20.72 11.84
CA GLU A 213 -9.28 20.60 12.58
C GLU A 213 -10.36 19.85 11.78
N ASN A 214 -9.95 18.83 11.01
CA ASN A 214 -10.78 18.17 10.00
C ASN A 214 -10.86 16.64 10.19
N TRP A 215 -10.89 16.14 11.43
CA TRP A 215 -11.13 14.71 11.70
C TRP A 215 -12.43 14.17 11.08
N ASP A 216 -13.44 15.02 10.92
CA ASP A 216 -14.69 14.68 10.25
C ASP A 216 -14.50 14.45 8.73
N TRP A 217 -13.48 15.06 8.12
CA TRP A 217 -13.12 14.84 6.72
C TRP A 217 -12.68 13.41 6.47
N MET A 218 -11.78 12.90 7.32
CA MET A 218 -11.33 11.51 7.29
C MET A 218 -12.50 10.55 7.52
N GLU A 219 -13.37 10.84 8.48
CA GLU A 219 -14.54 10.01 8.74
C GLU A 219 -15.53 9.99 7.56
N LYS A 220 -15.84 11.14 6.95
CA LYS A 220 -16.67 11.23 5.73
C LYS A 220 -16.07 10.44 4.58
N PHE A 221 -14.75 10.49 4.41
CA PHE A 221 -14.06 9.70 3.40
C PHE A 221 -14.22 8.19 3.66
N LEU A 222 -13.99 7.74 4.90
CA LEU A 222 -14.19 6.33 5.27
C LEU A 222 -15.64 5.86 5.09
N GLN A 223 -16.61 6.68 5.48
CA GLN A 223 -18.04 6.40 5.25
C GLN A 223 -18.35 6.15 3.78
N LYS A 224 -17.74 6.92 2.88
CA LYS A 224 -17.96 6.81 1.44
C LYS A 224 -17.35 5.54 0.85
N VAL A 225 -16.11 5.23 1.23
CA VAL A 225 -15.30 4.19 0.57
C VAL A 225 -15.37 2.82 1.22
N SER A 226 -15.92 2.70 2.44
CA SER A 226 -16.02 1.42 3.16
C SER A 226 -17.34 0.68 2.90
N GLY A 227 -17.39 -0.60 3.26
CA GLY A 227 -18.61 -1.41 3.21
C GLY A 227 -18.97 -1.97 1.82
N HIS A 228 -18.22 -1.64 0.78
CA HIS A 228 -18.41 -2.18 -0.58
C HIS A 228 -17.83 -3.58 -0.72
N GLU A 229 -18.66 -4.57 -1.08
CA GLU A 229 -18.27 -5.99 -1.17
C GLU A 229 -17.33 -6.30 -2.36
N ASP A 230 -17.40 -5.48 -3.41
CA ASP A 230 -16.58 -5.54 -4.61
C ASP A 230 -15.21 -4.87 -4.46
N VAL A 231 -14.94 -4.28 -3.29
CA VAL A 231 -13.65 -3.66 -2.92
C VAL A 231 -12.86 -4.58 -2.00
N TRP A 232 -11.61 -4.87 -2.36
CA TRP A 232 -10.66 -5.51 -1.48
C TRP A 232 -9.91 -4.46 -0.64
N TYR A 233 -10.24 -4.38 0.65
CA TYR A 233 -9.49 -3.56 1.61
C TYR A 233 -8.28 -4.35 2.10
N ALA A 234 -7.09 -3.84 1.80
CA ALA A 234 -5.85 -4.55 2.04
C ALA A 234 -4.76 -3.62 2.58
N THR A 235 -3.77 -4.18 3.26
CA THR A 235 -2.55 -3.45 3.61
C THR A 235 -1.61 -3.37 2.39
N ASN A 236 -0.57 -2.52 2.45
CA ASN A 236 0.36 -2.35 1.34
C ASN A 236 1.10 -3.65 1.00
N GLY A 237 1.55 -4.38 2.02
CA GLY A 237 2.22 -5.67 1.88
C GLY A 237 1.29 -6.78 1.38
N GLU A 238 -0.01 -6.71 1.66
CA GLU A 238 -0.99 -7.63 1.05
C GLU A 238 -1.12 -7.38 -0.46
N ILE A 239 -1.21 -6.11 -0.88
CA ILE A 239 -1.23 -5.72 -2.29
C ILE A 239 0.06 -6.14 -2.99
N GLU A 240 1.24 -5.78 -2.46
CA GLU A 240 2.54 -6.14 -3.04
C GLU A 240 2.66 -7.65 -3.19
N ARG A 241 2.37 -8.41 -2.13
CA ARG A 241 2.48 -9.87 -2.14
C ARG A 241 1.56 -10.49 -3.18
N TYR A 242 0.33 -9.97 -3.33
CA TYR A 242 -0.64 -10.47 -4.30
C TYR A 242 -0.20 -10.19 -5.74
N VAL A 243 0.17 -8.95 -6.03
CA VAL A 243 0.64 -8.56 -7.38
C VAL A 243 1.93 -9.31 -7.73
N ARG A 244 2.84 -9.51 -6.77
CA ARG A 244 4.04 -10.30 -6.98
C ARG A 244 3.71 -11.76 -7.32
N ALA A 245 2.79 -12.40 -6.60
CA ALA A 245 2.36 -13.77 -6.93
C ALA A 245 1.76 -13.87 -8.34
N TYR A 246 0.98 -12.88 -8.76
CA TYR A 246 0.49 -12.77 -10.14
C TYR A 246 1.65 -12.64 -11.16
N ARG A 247 2.64 -11.80 -10.88
CA ARG A 247 3.80 -11.61 -11.76
C ARG A 247 4.73 -12.83 -11.82
N GLU A 248 4.69 -13.70 -10.81
CA GLU A 248 5.46 -14.93 -10.72
C GLU A 248 4.76 -16.14 -11.39
N LEU A 249 3.55 -15.97 -11.93
CA LEU A 249 2.86 -17.02 -12.67
C LEU A 249 3.66 -17.49 -13.89
N VAL A 250 3.62 -18.79 -14.17
CA VAL A 250 4.36 -19.42 -15.27
C VAL A 250 3.39 -19.97 -16.29
N PHE A 251 3.37 -19.39 -17.48
CA PHE A 251 2.44 -19.77 -18.56
C PHE A 251 3.08 -20.75 -19.55
N THR A 252 2.27 -21.65 -20.12
CA THR A 252 2.68 -22.35 -21.34
C THR A 252 2.82 -21.35 -22.49
N VAL A 253 3.73 -21.62 -23.45
CA VAL A 253 3.99 -20.73 -24.59
C VAL A 253 2.72 -20.45 -25.41
N ASP A 254 1.78 -21.39 -25.43
CA ASP A 254 0.49 -21.25 -26.13
C ASP A 254 -0.63 -20.63 -25.27
N GLY A 255 -0.32 -20.20 -24.04
CA GLY A 255 -1.25 -19.52 -23.12
C GLY A 255 -2.39 -20.39 -22.57
N LYS A 256 -2.41 -21.70 -22.86
CA LYS A 256 -3.53 -22.59 -22.48
C LYS A 256 -3.52 -22.98 -21.01
N TYR A 257 -2.36 -23.00 -20.38
CA TYR A 257 -2.21 -23.35 -18.97
C TYR A 257 -1.33 -22.34 -18.26
N VAL A 258 -1.61 -22.17 -16.98
CA VAL A 258 -0.80 -21.37 -16.06
C VAL A 258 -0.51 -22.18 -14.80
N TYR A 259 0.75 -22.17 -14.39
CA TYR A 259 1.20 -22.70 -13.12
C TYR A 259 1.39 -21.56 -12.12
N ASN A 260 0.81 -21.71 -10.92
CA ASN A 260 1.00 -20.78 -9.81
C ASN A 260 2.03 -21.36 -8.82
N PRO A 261 3.28 -20.87 -8.79
CA PRO A 261 4.30 -21.34 -7.86
C PRO A 261 4.16 -20.76 -6.45
N SER A 262 3.24 -19.82 -6.24
CA SER A 262 3.11 -19.10 -4.97
C SER A 262 2.27 -19.87 -3.94
N ALA A 263 2.27 -19.37 -2.71
CA ALA A 263 1.44 -19.89 -1.61
C ALA A 263 0.06 -19.19 -1.50
N ILE A 264 -0.36 -18.43 -2.52
CA ILE A 264 -1.64 -17.73 -2.54
C ILE A 264 -2.41 -18.00 -3.82
N ASP A 265 -3.73 -18.06 -3.74
CA ASP A 265 -4.58 -18.20 -4.91
C ASP A 265 -4.57 -16.90 -5.72
N VAL A 266 -4.31 -16.99 -7.02
CA VAL A 266 -4.28 -15.84 -7.93
C VAL A 266 -5.49 -15.89 -8.84
N THR A 267 -6.18 -14.76 -8.98
CA THR A 267 -7.35 -14.61 -9.84
C THR A 267 -6.96 -13.90 -11.13
N LEU A 268 -7.30 -14.51 -12.25
CA LEU A 268 -7.06 -14.05 -13.60
C LEU A 268 -8.40 -13.81 -14.28
N GLY A 269 -8.48 -12.80 -15.15
CA GLY A 269 -9.69 -12.53 -15.90
C GLY A 269 -9.46 -11.79 -17.20
N GLY A 270 -10.55 -11.56 -17.92
CA GLY A 270 -10.54 -10.84 -19.18
C GLY A 270 -10.65 -9.32 -19.01
N MET A 271 -10.11 -8.58 -19.99
CA MET A 271 -10.37 -7.15 -20.13
C MET A 271 -11.77 -6.87 -20.72
N PHE A 272 -12.23 -7.72 -21.63
CA PHE A 272 -13.51 -7.61 -22.34
C PHE A 272 -14.41 -8.85 -22.12
N SER A 273 -14.15 -9.61 -21.06
CA SER A 273 -14.87 -10.84 -20.74
C SER A 273 -15.07 -10.96 -19.24
N ASP A 274 -16.21 -11.51 -18.83
CA ASP A 274 -16.48 -11.87 -17.44
C ASP A 274 -15.87 -13.23 -17.04
N SER A 275 -15.05 -13.82 -17.90
CA SER A 275 -14.35 -15.06 -17.58
C SER A 275 -13.34 -14.82 -16.44
N ILE A 276 -13.41 -15.69 -15.43
CA ILE A 276 -12.50 -15.69 -14.29
C ILE A 276 -11.87 -17.08 -14.19
N THR A 277 -10.55 -17.11 -14.04
CA THR A 277 -9.77 -18.32 -13.75
C THR A 277 -9.06 -18.12 -12.41
N VAL A 278 -9.23 -19.06 -11.48
CA VAL A 278 -8.48 -19.06 -10.22
C VAL A 278 -7.37 -20.09 -10.32
N ALA A 279 -6.13 -19.62 -10.33
CA ALA A 279 -4.95 -20.47 -10.22
C ALA A 279 -4.63 -20.64 -8.73
N LYS A 280 -5.01 -21.79 -8.16
CA LYS A 280 -4.76 -22.05 -6.74
C LYS A 280 -3.27 -22.18 -6.44
N ALA A 281 -2.90 -21.93 -5.19
CA ALA A 281 -1.52 -22.08 -4.72
C ALA A 281 -0.94 -23.47 -5.09
N GLY A 282 0.19 -23.47 -5.80
CA GLY A 282 0.89 -24.69 -6.21
C GLY A 282 0.24 -25.49 -7.34
N GLU A 283 -0.84 -25.00 -7.96
CA GLU A 283 -1.58 -25.72 -9.00
C GLU A 283 -1.30 -25.22 -10.42
N THR A 284 -1.49 -26.10 -11.40
CA THR A 284 -1.59 -25.73 -12.82
C THR A 284 -3.06 -25.77 -13.24
N VAL A 285 -3.56 -24.68 -13.82
CA VAL A 285 -4.95 -24.57 -14.26
C VAL A 285 -5.01 -24.25 -15.75
N ARG A 286 -6.08 -24.69 -16.41
CA ARG A 286 -6.37 -24.35 -17.81
C ARG A 286 -7.00 -22.96 -17.88
N MET A 287 -6.47 -22.11 -18.76
CA MET A 287 -6.97 -20.76 -19.01
C MET A 287 -8.25 -20.78 -19.84
N ALA A 288 -9.10 -19.77 -19.60
CA ALA A 288 -10.20 -19.45 -20.51
C ALA A 288 -9.67 -19.14 -21.93
N PRO A 289 -10.41 -19.50 -22.99
CA PRO A 289 -9.99 -19.20 -24.36
C PRO A 289 -9.89 -17.68 -24.59
N PRO A 290 -9.03 -17.20 -25.52
CA PRO A 290 -8.94 -15.78 -25.85
C PRO A 290 -10.27 -15.19 -26.31
N THR A 291 -10.49 -13.91 -26.00
CA THR A 291 -11.69 -13.15 -26.38
C THR A 291 -11.38 -12.24 -27.56
N ASP A 292 -12.36 -12.02 -28.44
CA ASP A 292 -12.25 -11.06 -29.54
C ASP A 292 -12.30 -9.61 -28.99
N MET A 293 -11.40 -8.75 -29.49
CA MET A 293 -11.42 -7.30 -29.21
C MET A 293 -12.34 -6.54 -30.16
#